data_AF-A0A0K8SVI4-F1
#
_entry.id   AF-A0A0K8SVI4-F1
#
_cell.length_a   1.000
_cell.length_b   1.000
_cell.length_c   1.000
_cell.angle_alpha   90.00
_cell.angle_beta   90.00
_cell.angle_gamma   90.00
#
_symmetry.space_group_name_H-M   'P 1'
#
loop_
_entity.id
_entity.type
_entity.pdbx_description
1 polymer ?
#
loop_
_entity_poly.entity_id
_entity_poly.type
_entity_poly.pdbx_seq_one_letter_code
_entity_poly.pdbx_strand_id
1 'polypeptide(L)'
;MAMDIDPFSMLEVSLQEGPEIDSPRVQNASSGVMHQVENDVQIIQPPPPLHFYGSDVLTPQRAVLQNIQKLSATSKEEEKFRRRAYSSISLVLRKRLHCTICDAHIGAYLGLKDMDIEHPLLKVLACSKCTLKYHYLDFPLNVDGRDIRCRWCTNSSKEESPLRYCNYCPFAFCEMCIYRNLPLDELASNKNNWICFVCNVKDLWPSRAVLWALRVLIDTNLALKEEKKWSTDQSTCCKNKVSKQRRIVPMSQA
;
A
#
# COMPACT_ATOMS: atom_id res chain seq x y z
N MET A 1 -2.87 50.96 6.68
CA MET A 1 -4.06 50.14 6.95
C MET A 1 -4.53 49.60 5.60
N ALA A 2 -3.99 48.44 5.23
CA ALA A 2 -4.37 47.71 4.03
C ALA A 2 -5.27 46.57 4.49
N MET A 3 -6.48 46.49 3.93
CA MET A 3 -7.47 45.48 4.24
C MET A 3 -7.18 44.26 3.37
N ASP A 4 -6.81 43.15 4.00
CA ASP A 4 -6.67 41.86 3.33
C ASP A 4 -8.06 41.27 3.04
N ILE A 5 -8.28 40.96 1.76
CA ILE A 5 -9.47 40.29 1.25
C ILE A 5 -9.19 38.77 1.31
N ASP A 6 -9.96 38.05 2.12
CA ASP A 6 -9.92 36.59 2.24
C ASP A 6 -10.62 35.91 1.04
N PRO A 7 -9.95 35.02 0.29
CA PRO A 7 -10.54 34.36 -0.89
C PRO A 7 -11.36 33.08 -0.59
N PHE A 8 -11.78 32.81 0.66
CA PHE A 8 -12.54 31.59 1.00
C PHE A 8 -13.91 31.79 1.65
N SER A 9 -14.57 32.91 1.38
CA SER A 9 -16.03 33.03 1.58
C SER A 9 -16.74 32.71 0.27
N MET A 10 -17.81 31.90 0.34
CA MET A 10 -18.85 31.64 -0.67
C MET A 10 -18.99 30.16 -1.06
N LEU A 11 -19.55 29.35 -0.16
CA LEU A 11 -20.36 28.17 -0.51
C LEU A 11 -21.52 28.04 0.49
N GLU A 12 -22.47 28.98 0.43
CA GLU A 12 -23.84 28.72 0.88
C GLU A 12 -24.62 28.17 -0.32
N VAL A 13 -24.91 26.87 -0.31
CA VAL A 13 -25.83 26.26 -1.28
C VAL A 13 -27.20 26.15 -0.61
N SER A 14 -28.10 27.01 -1.07
CA SER A 14 -29.51 27.01 -0.71
C SER A 14 -30.20 25.74 -1.21
N LEU A 15 -30.87 25.04 -0.31
CA LEU A 15 -31.86 24.02 -0.63
C LEU A 15 -33.13 24.73 -1.13
N GLN A 16 -33.50 24.50 -2.39
CA GLN A 16 -34.84 24.80 -2.90
C GLN A 16 -35.47 23.52 -3.41
N GLU A 17 -36.61 23.18 -2.80
CA GLU A 17 -37.54 22.14 -3.21
C GLU A 17 -38.23 22.55 -4.52
N GLY A 18 -38.37 21.60 -5.44
CA GLY A 18 -39.07 21.73 -6.71
C GLY A 18 -39.73 20.41 -7.10
N PRO A 19 -40.76 20.44 -7.96
CA PRO A 19 -42.05 19.80 -7.67
C PRO A 19 -42.19 18.36 -8.18
N GLU A 20 -43.16 17.68 -7.57
CA GLU A 20 -43.69 16.35 -7.93
C GLU A 20 -44.16 16.31 -9.39
N ILE A 21 -43.76 15.26 -10.10
CA ILE A 21 -44.30 14.91 -11.42
C ILE A 21 -44.73 13.44 -11.39
N ASP A 22 -46.04 13.27 -11.39
CA ASP A 22 -46.78 12.01 -11.50
C ASP A 22 -46.64 11.42 -12.90
N SER A 23 -46.50 10.10 -13.01
CA SER A 23 -46.50 9.39 -14.30
C SER A 23 -46.90 7.92 -14.17
N PRO A 24 -47.50 7.35 -15.23
CA PRO A 24 -48.74 6.60 -15.07
C PRO A 24 -48.60 5.08 -14.92
N ARG A 25 -49.64 4.55 -14.29
CA ARG A 25 -50.08 3.16 -14.17
C ARG A 25 -50.01 2.37 -15.49
N VAL A 26 -49.24 1.28 -15.52
CA VAL A 26 -49.36 0.20 -16.52
C VAL A 26 -49.72 -1.10 -15.82
N GLN A 27 -50.69 -1.79 -16.41
CA GLN A 27 -51.42 -2.94 -15.88
C GLN A 27 -50.62 -4.26 -16.02
N ASN A 28 -50.97 -5.20 -15.14
CA ASN A 28 -50.51 -6.58 -15.05
C ASN A 28 -50.57 -7.38 -16.37
N ALA A 29 -49.61 -8.29 -16.55
CA ALA A 29 -49.86 -9.58 -17.18
C ALA A 29 -48.90 -10.68 -16.67
N SER A 30 -49.53 -11.74 -16.14
CA SER A 30 -49.19 -13.17 -16.21
C SER A 30 -47.87 -13.74 -15.65
N SER A 31 -48.04 -14.46 -14.54
CA SER A 31 -47.76 -15.90 -14.34
C SER A 31 -46.42 -16.48 -14.80
N GLY A 32 -45.62 -16.97 -13.84
CA GLY A 32 -44.55 -17.93 -14.12
C GLY A 32 -43.59 -18.20 -12.96
N VAL A 33 -43.84 -19.29 -12.23
CA VAL A 33 -42.85 -20.15 -11.55
C VAL A 33 -41.96 -19.50 -10.48
N MET A 34 -42.29 -19.76 -9.22
CA MET A 34 -41.34 -19.60 -8.12
C MET A 34 -40.23 -20.66 -8.23
N HIS A 35 -39.02 -20.22 -8.50
CA HIS A 35 -37.80 -20.92 -8.07
C HIS A 35 -37.13 -20.03 -7.02
N GLN A 36 -37.22 -20.49 -5.77
CA GLN A 36 -36.42 -19.94 -4.69
C GLN A 36 -34.96 -20.28 -5.00
N VAL A 37 -34.20 -19.29 -5.46
CA VAL A 37 -32.74 -19.32 -5.39
C VAL A 37 -32.38 -18.63 -4.08
N GLU A 38 -32.34 -19.42 -3.01
CA GLU A 38 -31.64 -19.02 -1.78
C GLU A 38 -30.17 -18.87 -2.16
N ASN A 39 -29.76 -17.62 -2.39
CA ASN A 39 -28.36 -17.28 -2.48
C ASN A 39 -27.76 -17.47 -1.09
N ASP A 40 -27.04 -18.58 -0.90
CA ASP A 40 -26.08 -18.75 0.19
C ASP A 40 -24.94 -17.76 0.01
N VAL A 41 -25.21 -16.49 0.32
CA VAL A 41 -24.16 -15.54 0.70
C VAL A 41 -23.63 -16.06 2.01
N GLN A 42 -22.51 -16.79 1.96
CA GLN A 42 -21.70 -17.10 3.12
C GLN A 42 -21.27 -15.77 3.74
N ILE A 43 -22.08 -15.25 4.66
CA ILE A 43 -21.72 -14.13 5.53
C ILE A 43 -20.56 -14.66 6.36
N ILE A 44 -19.33 -14.30 5.96
CA ILE A 44 -18.14 -14.52 6.77
C ILE A 44 -18.38 -13.73 8.06
N GLN A 45 -18.73 -14.43 9.15
CA GLN A 45 -18.84 -13.80 10.45
C GLN A 45 -17.49 -13.13 10.77
N PRO A 46 -17.46 -11.85 11.16
CA PRO A 46 -16.22 -11.23 11.59
C PRO A 46 -15.69 -12.01 12.79
N PRO A 47 -14.38 -12.32 12.85
CA PRO A 47 -13.78 -12.95 14.02
C PRO A 47 -14.09 -12.11 15.26
N PRO A 48 -14.31 -12.75 16.42
CA PRO A 48 -14.67 -12.03 17.64
C PRO A 48 -13.60 -10.98 17.98
N PRO A 49 -14.00 -9.79 18.45
CA PRO A 49 -13.07 -8.79 18.96
C PRO A 49 -12.21 -9.38 20.08
N LEU A 50 -10.90 -9.20 19.99
CA LEU A 50 -9.97 -9.66 21.03
C LEU A 50 -10.20 -8.85 22.32
N HIS A 51 -10.97 -9.41 23.26
CA HIS A 51 -11.00 -8.94 24.64
C HIS A 51 -9.73 -9.40 25.36
N PHE A 52 -8.92 -8.43 25.79
CA PHE A 52 -7.59 -8.63 26.39
C PHE A 52 -7.63 -8.97 27.89
N TYR A 53 -8.48 -9.92 28.30
CA TYR A 53 -8.43 -10.48 29.66
C TYR A 53 -8.59 -12.00 29.61
N GLY A 54 -7.47 -12.72 29.71
CA GLY A 54 -7.46 -14.18 29.81
C GLY A 54 -6.21 -14.80 29.20
N SER A 55 -5.65 -15.81 29.87
CA SER A 55 -4.37 -16.48 29.59
C SER A 55 -4.26 -17.25 28.26
N ASP A 56 -5.20 -17.08 27.32
CA ASP A 56 -5.17 -17.61 25.94
C ASP A 56 -4.81 -16.52 24.89
N VAL A 57 -4.28 -15.39 25.33
CA VAL A 57 -3.78 -14.32 24.46
C VAL A 57 -2.55 -14.81 23.70
N LEU A 58 -2.66 -14.95 22.37
CA LEU A 58 -1.49 -14.90 21.49
C LEU A 58 -0.68 -13.66 21.87
N THR A 59 0.45 -13.84 22.56
CA THR A 59 1.30 -12.70 22.93
C THR A 59 1.61 -11.90 21.67
N PRO A 60 1.73 -10.57 21.75
CA PRO A 60 2.04 -9.77 20.58
C PRO A 60 3.28 -10.27 19.81
N GLN A 61 4.26 -10.80 20.54
CA GLN A 61 5.45 -11.47 19.98
C GLN A 61 5.09 -12.73 19.18
N ARG A 62 4.17 -13.58 19.66
CA ARG A 62 3.71 -14.78 18.95
C ARG A 62 2.87 -14.40 17.72
N ALA A 63 2.05 -13.35 17.80
CA ALA A 63 1.32 -12.80 16.65
C ALA A 63 2.26 -12.24 15.57
N VAL A 64 3.34 -11.54 15.98
CA VAL A 64 4.41 -11.08 15.07
C VAL A 64 5.04 -12.27 14.34
N LEU A 65 5.41 -13.33 15.06
CA LEU A 65 6.06 -14.51 14.47
C LEU A 65 5.16 -15.25 13.47
N GLN A 66 3.89 -15.49 13.82
CA GLN A 66 2.92 -16.11 12.91
C GLN A 66 2.70 -15.28 11.64
N ASN A 67 2.66 -13.95 11.79
CA ASN A 67 2.45 -13.03 10.69
C ASN A 67 3.68 -12.92 9.77
N ILE A 68 4.90 -12.99 10.31
CA ILE A 68 6.13 -13.06 9.51
C ILE A 68 6.18 -14.35 8.69
N GLN A 69 5.79 -15.49 9.27
CA GLN A 69 5.71 -16.76 8.54
C GLN A 69 4.70 -16.72 7.39
N LYS A 70 3.57 -16.03 7.57
CA LYS A 70 2.60 -15.82 6.48
C LYS A 70 3.18 -15.00 5.33
N LEU A 71 4.04 -14.03 5.61
CA LEU A 71 4.64 -13.16 4.59
C LEU A 71 5.83 -13.80 3.86
N SER A 72 6.54 -14.74 4.49
CA SER A 72 7.66 -15.44 3.87
C SER A 72 7.23 -16.42 2.78
N ALA A 73 6.04 -17.02 2.92
CA ALA A 73 5.46 -17.85 1.88
C ALA A 73 4.76 -17.00 0.80
N THR A 74 5.01 -17.32 -0.47
CA THR A 74 4.20 -16.80 -1.58
C THR A 74 3.08 -17.81 -1.87
N SER A 75 1.82 -17.38 -1.81
CA SER A 75 0.70 -18.28 -2.13
C SER A 75 0.63 -18.58 -3.63
N LYS A 76 -0.03 -19.68 -4.01
CA LYS A 76 -0.22 -20.05 -5.42
C LYS A 76 -1.01 -18.97 -6.17
N GLU A 77 -1.94 -18.30 -5.50
CA GLU A 77 -2.75 -17.22 -6.04
C GLU A 77 -1.91 -15.97 -6.29
N GLU A 78 -1.03 -15.62 -5.35
CA GLU A 78 -0.09 -14.51 -5.53
C GLU A 78 0.89 -14.81 -6.67
N GLU A 79 1.41 -16.03 -6.76
CA GLU A 79 2.29 -16.43 -7.86
C GLU A 79 1.59 -16.31 -9.22
N LYS A 80 0.35 -16.79 -9.33
CA LYS A 80 -0.48 -16.61 -10.52
C LYS A 80 -0.68 -15.13 -10.84
N PHE A 81 -0.94 -14.30 -9.83
CA PHE A 81 -1.07 -12.85 -10.00
C PHE A 81 0.22 -12.24 -10.56
N ARG A 82 1.38 -12.55 -9.97
CA ARG A 82 2.70 -12.06 -10.42
C ARG A 82 2.97 -12.40 -11.89
N ARG A 83 2.74 -13.66 -12.28
CA ARG A 83 2.94 -14.13 -13.65
C ARG A 83 2.00 -13.45 -14.67
N ARG A 84 0.75 -13.19 -14.29
CA ARG A 84 -0.20 -12.44 -15.14
C ARG A 84 0.19 -10.97 -15.26
N ALA A 85 0.55 -10.32 -14.15
CA ALA A 85 0.91 -8.91 -14.11
C ALA A 85 2.19 -8.59 -14.91
N TYR A 86 3.11 -9.54 -14.97
CA TYR A 86 4.37 -9.45 -15.72
C TYR A 86 4.52 -10.64 -16.68
N SER A 87 3.58 -10.75 -17.63
CA SER A 87 3.66 -11.73 -18.73
C SER A 87 4.97 -11.62 -19.52
N SER A 88 5.51 -10.41 -19.61
CA SER A 88 6.91 -10.14 -19.92
C SER A 88 7.57 -9.44 -18.74
N ILE A 89 8.69 -9.99 -18.26
CA ILE A 89 9.43 -9.46 -17.11
C ILE A 89 9.88 -8.01 -17.35
N SER A 90 10.24 -7.66 -18.59
CA SER A 90 10.67 -6.31 -18.97
C SER A 90 9.61 -5.23 -18.73
N LEU A 91 8.33 -5.59 -18.53
CA LEU A 91 7.28 -4.64 -18.15
C LEU A 91 7.57 -3.92 -16.83
N VAL A 92 8.40 -4.51 -15.95
CA VAL A 92 8.82 -3.88 -14.68
C VAL A 92 9.62 -2.58 -14.91
N LEU A 93 10.34 -2.45 -16.03
CA LEU A 93 11.08 -1.23 -16.37
C LEU A 93 10.16 -0.02 -16.61
N ARG A 94 8.87 -0.26 -16.88
CA ARG A 94 7.84 0.78 -17.04
C ARG A 94 7.15 1.17 -15.73
N LYS A 95 7.45 0.47 -14.64
CA LYS A 95 6.87 0.75 -13.32
C LYS A 95 7.69 1.82 -12.59
N ARG A 96 7.09 2.37 -11.54
CA ARG A 96 7.77 3.28 -10.63
C ARG A 96 8.67 2.46 -9.69
N LEU A 97 9.97 2.42 -9.96
CA LEU A 97 10.96 1.68 -9.15
C LEU A 97 11.50 2.56 -8.02
N HIS A 98 10.63 2.87 -7.07
CA HIS A 98 10.91 3.78 -5.95
C HIS A 98 10.75 3.04 -4.62
N CYS A 99 11.49 3.51 -3.62
CA CYS A 99 11.32 3.07 -2.25
C CYS A 99 9.91 3.41 -1.76
N THR A 100 9.18 2.40 -1.30
CA THR A 100 7.82 2.56 -0.76
C THR A 100 7.78 3.38 0.55
N ILE A 101 8.93 3.58 1.20
CA ILE A 101 9.07 4.30 2.48
C ILE A 101 9.44 5.78 2.31
N CYS A 102 10.37 6.10 1.43
CA CYS A 102 10.91 7.47 1.30
C CYS A 102 10.79 8.03 -0.11
N ASP A 103 10.22 7.27 -1.05
CA ASP A 103 10.07 7.63 -2.46
C ASP A 103 11.39 7.90 -3.20
N ALA A 104 12.53 7.54 -2.61
CA ALA A 104 13.82 7.59 -3.29
C ALA A 104 13.81 6.64 -4.49
N HIS A 105 14.37 7.11 -5.61
CA HIS A 105 14.50 6.30 -6.82
C HIS A 105 15.53 5.17 -6.60
N ILE A 106 15.14 3.93 -6.90
CA ILE A 106 15.99 2.74 -6.81
C ILE A 106 16.50 2.35 -8.21
N GLY A 107 15.60 2.38 -9.20
CA GLY A 107 15.94 2.02 -10.58
C GLY A 107 16.07 0.51 -10.81
N ALA A 108 16.71 0.15 -11.93
CA ALA A 108 16.96 -1.20 -12.39
C ALA A 108 18.36 -1.30 -13.03
N TYR A 109 19.32 -1.86 -12.29
CA TYR A 109 20.69 -2.13 -12.73
C TYR A 109 21.24 -3.37 -11.99
N LEU A 110 22.29 -4.03 -12.50
CA LEU A 110 22.73 -5.34 -11.95
C LEU A 110 23.42 -5.25 -10.58
N GLY A 111 23.86 -4.06 -10.17
CA GLY A 111 24.50 -3.86 -8.87
C GLY A 111 23.51 -3.85 -7.68
N LEU A 112 22.20 -3.95 -7.96
CA LEU A 112 21.19 -4.07 -6.92
C LEU A 112 21.27 -5.44 -6.25
N LYS A 113 21.40 -5.45 -4.92
CA LYS A 113 21.38 -6.68 -4.12
C LYS A 113 20.04 -6.82 -3.43
N ASP A 114 19.60 -8.06 -3.24
CA ASP A 114 18.30 -8.37 -2.64
C ASP A 114 18.08 -7.75 -1.27
N MET A 115 19.11 -7.76 -0.42
CA MET A 115 19.06 -7.18 0.92
C MET A 115 18.97 -5.65 0.91
N ASP A 116 19.30 -5.01 -0.22
CA ASP A 116 19.36 -3.55 -0.36
C ASP A 116 18.09 -2.96 -0.99
N ILE A 117 17.18 -3.79 -1.50
CA ILE A 117 15.97 -3.37 -2.21
C ILE A 117 14.65 -3.89 -1.62
N GLU A 118 14.69 -4.69 -0.56
CA GLU A 118 13.51 -5.31 0.04
C GLU A 118 13.18 -4.76 1.44
N HIS A 119 11.90 -4.46 1.66
CA HIS A 119 11.36 -4.21 2.99
C HIS A 119 11.35 -5.51 3.83
N PRO A 120 12.00 -5.58 5.02
CA PRO A 120 12.17 -6.83 5.77
C PRO A 120 10.88 -7.57 6.11
N LEU A 121 9.84 -6.84 6.52
CA LEU A 121 8.51 -7.39 6.79
C LEU A 121 7.65 -7.55 5.51
N LEU A 122 7.34 -6.45 4.84
CA LEU A 122 6.28 -6.39 3.80
C LEU A 122 6.68 -6.99 2.44
N LYS A 123 7.98 -7.28 2.21
CA LYS A 123 8.48 -7.86 0.96
C LYS A 123 8.15 -7.03 -0.29
N VAL A 124 8.21 -5.71 -0.15
CA VAL A 124 8.04 -4.71 -1.23
C VAL A 124 9.33 -3.90 -1.41
N LEU A 125 9.41 -3.09 -2.46
CA LEU A 125 10.60 -2.25 -2.71
C LEU A 125 10.89 -1.28 -1.55
N ALA A 126 12.09 -1.35 -0.99
CA ALA A 126 12.62 -0.40 -0.01
C ALA A 126 14.11 -0.18 -0.26
N CYS A 127 14.58 1.07 -0.24
CA CYS A 127 16.01 1.33 -0.43
C CYS A 127 16.82 0.91 0.80
N SER A 128 18.11 0.65 0.59
CA SER A 128 19.06 0.21 1.60
C SER A 128 19.02 1.05 2.89
N LYS A 129 18.95 2.38 2.78
CA LYS A 129 18.82 3.27 3.95
C LYS A 129 17.59 2.96 4.81
N CYS A 130 16.45 2.71 4.18
CA CYS A 130 15.21 2.41 4.88
C CYS A 130 15.21 0.98 5.43
N THR A 131 15.74 0.02 4.68
CA THR A 131 15.90 -1.37 5.12
C THR A 131 16.85 -1.46 6.32
N LEU A 132 17.99 -0.77 6.27
CA LEU A 132 18.95 -0.69 7.37
C LEU A 132 18.32 -0.10 8.64
N LYS A 133 17.60 1.02 8.50
CA LYS A 133 16.87 1.63 9.62
C LYS A 133 15.87 0.64 10.21
N TYR A 134 15.17 -0.13 9.39
CA TYR A 134 14.21 -1.13 9.86
C TYR A 134 14.88 -2.24 10.67
N HIS A 135 16.06 -2.71 10.24
CA HIS A 135 16.79 -3.77 10.95
C HIS A 135 17.33 -3.37 12.32
N TYR A 136 17.73 -2.11 12.49
CA TYR A 136 18.28 -1.60 13.76
C TYR A 136 17.24 -1.00 14.70
N LEU A 137 15.97 -1.00 14.31
CA LEU A 137 14.92 -0.39 15.11
C LEU A 137 14.11 -1.46 15.84
N ASP A 138 13.94 -1.24 17.14
CA ASP A 138 12.96 -1.97 17.93
C ASP A 138 11.57 -1.40 17.73
N PHE A 139 10.59 -2.29 17.88
CA PHE A 139 9.19 -1.93 17.84
C PHE A 139 8.49 -2.34 19.12
N PRO A 140 8.62 -1.52 20.17
CA PRO A 140 7.92 -1.72 21.42
C PRO A 140 6.43 -1.48 21.23
N LEU A 141 5.67 -2.03 22.17
CA LEU A 141 4.22 -1.89 22.22
C LEU A 141 3.84 -0.89 23.32
N ASN A 142 2.73 -0.19 23.12
CA ASN A 142 2.12 0.63 24.15
C ASN A 142 1.38 -0.24 25.20
N VAL A 143 0.77 0.42 26.18
CA VAL A 143 -0.02 -0.21 27.25
C VAL A 143 -1.20 -1.05 26.73
N ASP A 144 -1.71 -0.73 25.54
CA ASP A 144 -2.79 -1.47 24.87
C ASP A 144 -2.27 -2.61 23.98
N GLY A 145 -0.97 -2.92 24.03
CA GLY A 145 -0.34 -3.98 23.23
C GLY A 145 -0.24 -3.64 21.73
N ARG A 146 -0.19 -2.36 21.36
CA ARG A 146 -0.15 -1.87 19.98
C ARG A 146 1.19 -1.23 19.64
N ASP A 147 1.60 -1.32 18.38
CA ASP A 147 2.82 -0.66 17.93
C ASP A 147 2.75 0.86 18.11
N ILE A 148 3.83 1.43 18.64
CA ILE A 148 4.00 2.89 18.74
C ILE A 148 4.67 3.52 17.50
N ARG A 149 5.04 2.69 16.52
CA ARG A 149 5.70 3.10 15.27
C ARG A 149 5.07 2.40 14.07
N CYS A 150 5.08 3.08 12.94
CA CYS A 150 4.60 2.54 11.68
C CYS A 150 5.45 1.35 11.22
N ARG A 151 4.82 0.21 10.94
CA ARG A 151 5.46 -1.01 10.44
C ARG A 151 5.92 -0.97 8.99
N TRP A 152 5.62 0.12 8.29
CA TRP A 152 6.19 0.37 6.97
C TRP A 152 7.44 1.25 7.06
N CYS A 153 7.37 2.38 7.76
CA CYS A 153 8.43 3.40 7.69
C CYS A 153 9.24 3.59 8.95
N THR A 154 8.98 2.86 10.05
CA THR A 154 9.64 2.97 11.37
C THR A 154 9.38 4.28 12.13
N ASN A 155 8.64 5.23 11.56
CA ASN A 155 8.39 6.51 12.21
C ASN A 155 7.29 6.39 13.27
N SER A 156 7.39 7.17 14.34
CA SER A 156 6.32 7.34 15.32
C SER A 156 5.11 8.06 14.72
N SER A 157 3.97 7.99 15.42
CA SER A 157 2.80 8.79 15.06
C SER A 157 3.15 10.28 15.04
N LYS A 158 2.57 11.01 14.08
CA LYS A 158 2.67 12.46 13.96
C LYS A 158 1.30 13.04 13.61
N GLU A 159 1.09 14.32 13.87
CA GLU A 159 -0.16 15.02 13.55
C GLU A 159 -0.49 14.94 12.05
N GLU A 160 0.50 15.18 11.18
CA GLU A 160 0.32 15.16 9.73
C GLU A 160 0.20 13.74 9.13
N SER A 161 0.48 12.71 9.92
CA SER A 161 0.46 11.32 9.46
C SER A 161 0.23 10.38 10.65
N PRO A 162 -0.99 10.33 11.21
CA PRO A 162 -1.29 9.53 12.38
C PRO A 162 -1.13 8.03 12.10
N LEU A 163 -0.92 7.24 13.15
CA LEU A 163 -0.94 5.78 13.06
C LEU A 163 -2.37 5.26 12.96
N ARG A 164 -2.62 4.42 11.96
CA ARG A 164 -3.81 3.58 11.84
C ARG A 164 -3.49 2.18 12.36
N TYR A 165 -4.39 1.64 13.17
CA TYR A 165 -4.20 0.45 13.99
C TYR A 165 -5.01 -0.72 13.41
N CYS A 166 -4.37 -1.88 13.19
CA CYS A 166 -5.06 -3.07 12.66
C CYS A 166 -6.08 -3.64 13.66
N ASN A 167 -7.29 -4.02 13.26
CA ASN A 167 -8.25 -4.62 14.19
C ASN A 167 -7.87 -6.04 14.65
N TYR A 168 -6.94 -6.71 13.96
CA TYR A 168 -6.65 -8.14 14.15
C TYR A 168 -5.22 -8.45 14.63
N CYS A 169 -4.36 -7.43 14.74
CA CYS A 169 -3.00 -7.62 15.21
C CYS A 169 -2.43 -6.35 15.86
N PRO A 170 -1.29 -6.48 16.57
CA PRO A 170 -0.61 -5.34 17.19
C PRO A 170 -0.16 -4.23 16.22
N PHE A 171 -0.08 -4.52 14.92
CA PHE A 171 0.55 -3.63 13.95
C PHE A 171 -0.20 -2.33 13.70
N ALA A 172 0.59 -1.28 13.50
CA ALA A 172 0.15 0.04 13.13
C ALA A 172 0.91 0.57 11.91
N PHE A 173 0.25 1.39 11.11
CA PHE A 173 0.80 1.97 9.90
C PHE A 173 0.40 3.45 9.80
N CYS A 174 1.35 4.33 9.49
CA CYS A 174 1.05 5.75 9.38
C CYS A 174 0.31 6.04 8.06
N GLU A 175 -0.65 6.96 8.09
CA GLU A 175 -1.52 7.21 6.94
C GLU A 175 -0.73 7.59 5.68
N MET A 176 0.37 8.35 5.81
CA MET A 176 1.25 8.69 4.69
C MET A 176 1.78 7.45 3.95
N CYS A 177 2.10 6.36 4.66
CA CYS A 177 2.55 5.12 4.03
C CYS A 177 1.40 4.37 3.36
N ILE A 178 0.20 4.42 3.93
CA ILE A 178 -0.99 3.80 3.35
C ILE A 178 -1.34 4.55 2.05
N TYR A 179 -1.48 5.88 2.08
CA TYR A 179 -1.79 6.71 0.90
C TYR A 179 -0.74 6.61 -0.21
N ARG A 180 0.55 6.48 0.15
CA ARG A 180 1.61 6.40 -0.85
C ARG A 180 1.57 5.11 -1.65
N ASN A 181 1.15 4.02 -1.03
CA ASN A 181 1.37 2.67 -1.56
C ASN A 181 0.08 1.94 -1.94
N LEU A 182 -1.09 2.49 -1.61
CA LEU A 182 -2.39 1.98 -2.04
C LEU A 182 -3.12 2.97 -2.96
N PRO A 183 -4.02 2.47 -3.82
CA PRO A 183 -4.98 3.33 -4.51
C PRO A 183 -5.90 4.06 -3.52
N LEU A 184 -6.23 5.32 -3.84
CA LEU A 184 -6.98 6.24 -2.96
C LEU A 184 -8.36 5.68 -2.54
N ASP A 185 -9.02 4.91 -3.41
CA ASP A 185 -10.39 4.42 -3.22
C ASP A 185 -10.51 3.37 -2.10
N GLU A 186 -9.42 2.67 -1.74
CA GLU A 186 -9.43 1.63 -0.70
C GLU A 186 -9.34 2.20 0.73
N LEU A 187 -8.89 3.45 0.90
CA LEU A 187 -8.64 4.05 2.22
C LEU A 187 -9.87 4.67 2.90
N ALA A 188 -10.88 5.06 2.14
CA ALA A 188 -12.03 5.82 2.63
C ALA A 188 -13.09 4.94 3.33
N SER A 189 -13.15 3.65 3.00
CA SER A 189 -14.32 2.81 3.30
C SER A 189 -14.29 2.10 4.65
N ASN A 190 -13.16 2.11 5.40
CA ASN A 190 -12.99 1.25 6.58
C ASN A 190 -12.20 1.90 7.73
N LYS A 191 -12.57 3.11 8.18
CA LYS A 191 -11.86 3.77 9.31
C LYS A 191 -11.91 2.96 10.62
N ASN A 192 -13.01 2.27 10.91
CA ASN A 192 -13.21 1.57 12.20
C ASN A 192 -12.89 0.07 12.16
N ASN A 193 -12.79 -0.54 10.98
CA ASN A 193 -12.57 -1.99 10.80
C ASN A 193 -11.38 -2.26 9.86
N TRP A 194 -10.26 -1.57 10.08
CA TRP A 194 -9.14 -1.63 9.17
C TRP A 194 -8.31 -2.91 9.38
N ILE A 195 -8.08 -3.64 8.29
CA ILE A 195 -7.22 -4.81 8.25
C ILE A 195 -5.89 -4.39 7.63
N CYS A 196 -4.79 -4.56 8.37
CA CYS A 196 -3.49 -4.16 7.84
C CYS A 196 -2.97 -5.13 6.77
N PHE A 197 -1.95 -4.69 6.05
CA PHE A 197 -1.27 -5.38 4.96
C PHE A 197 -0.68 -6.75 5.29
N VAL A 198 -0.47 -7.01 6.58
CA VAL A 198 0.05 -8.30 7.04
C VAL A 198 -1.06 -9.29 7.31
N CYS A 199 -2.21 -8.81 7.77
CA CYS A 199 -3.41 -9.62 7.94
C CYS A 199 -4.11 -9.86 6.58
N ASN A 200 -4.10 -8.88 5.68
CA ASN A 200 -4.56 -9.00 4.30
C ASN A 200 -3.41 -8.70 3.31
N VAL A 201 -2.64 -9.74 2.95
CA VAL A 201 -1.47 -9.61 2.06
C VAL A 201 -1.84 -9.31 0.61
N LYS A 202 -3.11 -9.50 0.20
CA LYS A 202 -3.56 -9.27 -1.19
C LYS A 202 -3.33 -7.82 -1.62
N ASP A 203 -3.50 -6.87 -0.71
CA ASP A 203 -3.29 -5.44 -0.97
C ASP A 203 -1.83 -5.13 -1.32
N LEU A 204 -0.89 -6.00 -0.91
CA LEU A 204 0.53 -5.88 -1.26
C LEU A 204 0.89 -6.56 -2.57
N TRP A 205 0.03 -7.41 -3.16
CA TRP A 205 0.39 -8.18 -4.36
C TRP A 205 0.90 -7.33 -5.51
N PRO A 206 0.32 -6.16 -5.84
CA PRO A 206 0.88 -5.29 -6.88
C PRO A 206 2.32 -4.86 -6.57
N SER A 207 2.58 -4.39 -5.35
CA SER A 207 3.90 -3.92 -4.92
C SER A 207 4.93 -5.05 -4.77
N ARG A 208 4.52 -6.21 -4.27
CA ARG A 208 5.37 -7.41 -4.19
C ARG A 208 5.70 -7.95 -5.58
N ALA A 209 4.76 -7.87 -6.52
CA ALA A 209 4.98 -8.28 -7.90
C ALA A 209 6.01 -7.40 -8.61
N VAL A 210 6.05 -6.09 -8.32
CA VAL A 210 7.10 -5.19 -8.83
C VAL A 210 8.49 -5.65 -8.34
N LEU A 211 8.65 -5.88 -7.03
CA LEU A 211 9.92 -6.36 -6.48
C LEU A 211 10.33 -7.71 -7.10
N TRP A 212 9.41 -8.66 -7.17
CA TRP A 212 9.66 -9.98 -7.75
C TRP A 212 10.10 -9.87 -9.22
N ALA A 213 9.40 -9.09 -10.04
CA ALA A 213 9.74 -8.95 -11.45
C ALA A 213 11.10 -8.26 -11.64
N LEU A 214 11.44 -7.29 -10.78
CA LEU A 214 12.75 -6.64 -10.80
C LEU A 214 13.88 -7.62 -10.49
N ARG A 215 13.69 -8.50 -9.48
CA ARG A 215 14.66 -9.56 -9.15
C ARG A 215 14.88 -10.51 -10.30
N VAL A 216 13.79 -11.07 -10.84
CA VAL A 216 13.85 -11.99 -11.99
C VAL A 216 14.59 -11.33 -13.16
N LEU A 217 14.33 -10.04 -13.42
CA LEU A 217 15.03 -9.30 -14.45
C LEU A 217 16.53 -9.22 -14.16
N ILE A 218 16.93 -8.82 -12.97
CA ILE A 218 18.35 -8.71 -12.57
C ILE A 218 19.03 -10.07 -12.67
N ASP A 219 18.46 -11.11 -12.08
CA ASP A 219 19.01 -12.47 -12.07
C ASP A 219 19.19 -13.02 -13.48
N THR A 220 18.20 -12.80 -14.34
CA THR A 220 18.26 -13.23 -15.75
C THR A 220 19.39 -12.52 -16.49
N ASN A 221 19.54 -11.21 -16.30
CA ASN A 221 20.58 -10.43 -17.00
C ASN A 221 21.99 -10.64 -16.43
N LEU A 222 22.10 -10.96 -15.12
CA LEU A 222 23.34 -11.46 -14.52
C LEU A 222 23.75 -12.80 -15.14
N ALA A 223 22.81 -13.75 -15.28
CA ALA A 223 23.07 -15.03 -15.91
C ALA A 223 23.49 -14.90 -17.39
N LEU A 224 22.93 -13.92 -18.10
CA LEU A 224 23.27 -13.61 -19.49
C LEU A 224 24.57 -12.79 -19.66
N LYS A 225 25.23 -12.37 -18.57
CA LYS A 225 26.44 -11.53 -18.61
C LYS A 225 26.25 -10.25 -19.44
N GLU A 226 25.13 -9.57 -19.22
CA GLU A 226 24.84 -8.28 -19.87
C GLU A 226 25.38 -7.08 -19.06
N GLU A 227 26.53 -7.19 -18.37
CA GLU A 227 26.99 -6.18 -17.42
C GLU A 227 27.19 -4.81 -18.06
N LYS A 228 27.64 -4.77 -19.33
CA LYS A 228 27.85 -3.52 -20.06
C LYS A 228 26.53 -2.76 -20.28
N LYS A 229 25.47 -3.47 -20.68
CA LYS A 229 24.16 -2.89 -20.97
C LYS A 229 23.44 -2.43 -19.70
N TRP A 230 23.64 -3.14 -18.60
CA TRP A 230 22.96 -2.89 -17.32
C TRP A 230 23.88 -2.26 -16.26
N SER A 231 24.93 -1.60 -16.72
CA SER A 231 25.84 -0.82 -15.88
C SER A 231 25.18 0.41 -15.25
N THR A 232 24.07 0.88 -15.83
CA THR A 232 23.27 2.02 -15.38
C THR A 232 21.79 1.68 -15.27
N ASP A 233 21.02 2.56 -14.62
CA ASP A 233 19.57 2.41 -14.50
C ASP A 233 18.86 2.32 -15.86
N GLN A 234 18.17 1.21 -16.09
CA GLN A 234 17.36 0.92 -17.28
C GLN A 234 15.88 1.28 -17.10
N SER A 235 15.49 1.76 -15.92
CA SER A 235 14.10 2.12 -15.65
C SER A 235 13.66 3.32 -16.48
N THR A 236 12.35 3.39 -16.75
CA THR A 236 11.77 4.48 -17.54
C THR A 236 11.04 5.52 -16.71
N CYS A 237 10.95 5.31 -15.40
CA CYS A 237 10.38 6.29 -14.49
C CYS A 237 11.32 7.50 -14.30
N CYS A 238 10.78 8.65 -13.88
CA CYS A 238 11.54 9.87 -13.57
C CYS A 238 12.33 10.56 -14.71
N LYS A 239 12.24 10.09 -15.97
CA LYS A 239 12.89 10.72 -17.14
C LYS A 239 12.60 12.23 -17.29
N ASN A 240 11.41 12.69 -16.87
CA ASN A 240 11.02 14.10 -16.93
C ASN A 240 11.51 14.95 -15.72
N LYS A 241 11.99 14.34 -14.63
CA LYS A 241 12.53 15.09 -13.48
C LYS A 241 13.98 15.54 -13.71
N VAL A 242 14.78 14.73 -14.40
CA VAL A 242 16.19 15.04 -14.73
C VAL A 242 16.30 16.28 -15.63
N SER A 243 15.36 16.47 -16.55
CA SER A 243 15.34 17.64 -17.45
C SER A 243 14.94 18.95 -16.76
N LYS A 244 14.09 18.89 -15.71
CA LYS A 244 13.72 20.07 -14.90
C LYS A 244 14.82 20.47 -13.92
N GLN A 245 15.55 19.51 -13.37
CA GLN A 245 16.67 19.80 -12.44
C GLN A 245 17.85 20.48 -13.13
N ARG A 246 18.06 20.23 -14.43
CA ARG A 246 19.07 20.94 -15.27
C ARG A 246 18.65 22.35 -15.71
N ARG A 247 17.38 22.73 -15.56
CA ARG A 247 16.87 24.08 -15.92
C ARG A 247 16.89 25.06 -14.75
N ILE A 248 17.29 24.63 -13.55
CA ILE A 248 17.44 25.51 -12.39
C ILE A 248 18.95 25.79 -12.23
N VAL A 249 19.42 26.85 -12.89
CA VAL A 249 20.73 27.48 -12.69
C VAL A 249 20.48 29.00 -12.76
N PRO A 250 21.14 29.90 -12.01
CA PRO A 250 21.96 29.78 -10.80
C PRO A 250 21.39 30.57 -9.59
N MET A 251 21.96 30.36 -8.40
CA MET A 251 21.82 31.31 -7.27
C MET A 251 22.44 32.66 -7.66
N SER A 252 21.62 33.71 -7.66
CA SER A 252 22.11 35.09 -7.62
C SER A 252 22.69 35.37 -6.23
N GLN A 253 23.94 35.81 -6.19
CA GLN A 253 24.57 36.39 -5.02
C GLN A 253 23.87 37.71 -4.66
N ALA A 254 23.56 37.90 -3.38
CA ALA A 254 23.35 39.18 -2.71
C ALA A 254 23.79 39.03 -1.26
#